data_AF-A0A4Z0Y7P6-F1
#
_entry.id   AF-A0A4Z0Y7P6-F1
#
_cell.length_a   1.000
_cell.length_b   1.000
_cell.length_c   1.000
_cell.angle_alpha   90.00
_cell.angle_beta   90.00
_cell.angle_gamma   90.00
#
_symmetry.space_group_name_H-M   'P 1'
#
loop_
_entity.id
_entity.type
_entity.pdbx_description
1 polymer ?
#
loop_
_entity_poly.entity_id
_entity_poly.type
_entity_poly.pdbx_seq_one_letter_code
_entity_poly.pdbx_strand_id
1 'polypeptide(L)'
;MPYKWDNYHAIITIPATENKPLTNGDLIRSMSNEELTVTLTCPNEMGMDEIDCDHSDDKNCCQCLLDWLNQPYEPEQEATL
;
A
#
# COMPACT_ATOMS: atom_id res chain seq x y z
N MET A 1 27.23 -31.89 -23.17
CA MET A 1 26.25 -31.67 -24.26
C MET A 1 25.48 -30.39 -23.91
N PRO A 2 25.49 -29.34 -24.76
CA PRO A 2 24.80 -28.10 -24.43
C PRO A 2 23.32 -28.23 -24.81
N TYR A 3 22.44 -28.01 -23.84
CA TYR A 3 20.99 -28.03 -24.06
C TYR A 3 20.58 -26.81 -24.90
N LYS A 4 19.93 -27.07 -26.05
CA LYS A 4 19.22 -26.07 -26.84
C LYS A 4 17.85 -25.82 -26.21
N TRP A 5 17.52 -24.56 -25.97
CA TRP A 5 16.20 -24.12 -25.50
C TRP A 5 15.61 -23.15 -26.52
N ASP A 6 14.93 -23.70 -27.50
CA ASP A 6 14.19 -22.91 -28.48
C ASP A 6 12.77 -22.65 -27.94
N ASN A 7 12.41 -21.37 -27.90
CA ASN A 7 11.06 -20.79 -27.98
C ASN A 7 10.16 -20.70 -26.73
N TYR A 8 10.28 -19.54 -26.06
CA TYR A 8 9.20 -18.57 -25.83
C TYR A 8 7.76 -19.12 -25.80
N HIS A 9 7.17 -19.14 -24.61
CA HIS A 9 5.79 -18.72 -24.41
C HIS A 9 5.82 -17.61 -23.37
N ALA A 10 5.43 -16.41 -23.80
CA ALA A 10 5.36 -15.22 -22.96
C ALA A 10 4.39 -15.48 -21.81
N ILE A 11 4.91 -15.56 -20.58
CA ILE A 11 4.12 -15.50 -19.36
C ILE A 11 4.64 -14.29 -18.61
N ILE A 12 3.74 -13.34 -18.38
CA ILE A 12 3.96 -12.12 -17.59
C ILE A 12 4.67 -12.53 -16.30
N THR A 13 5.93 -12.11 -16.15
CA THR A 13 6.77 -12.46 -15.01
C THR A 13 6.30 -11.70 -13.76
N ILE A 14 5.34 -12.27 -13.02
CA ILE A 14 5.19 -11.97 -11.60
C ILE A 14 6.27 -12.82 -10.92
N PRO A 15 7.29 -12.22 -10.26
CA PRO A 15 8.31 -13.03 -9.59
C PRO A 15 7.63 -13.81 -8.47
N ALA A 16 7.51 -15.12 -8.68
CA ALA A 16 7.10 -16.06 -7.65
C ALA A 16 8.13 -15.98 -6.52
N THR A 17 7.82 -15.21 -5.49
CA THR A 17 8.58 -15.25 -4.25
C THR A 17 8.36 -16.64 -3.65
N GLU A 18 9.45 -17.40 -3.64
CA GLU A 18 9.73 -18.64 -2.94
C GLU A 18 8.77 -18.99 -1.78
N ASN A 19 8.38 -20.27 -1.67
CA ASN A 19 7.56 -20.90 -0.62
C ASN A 19 7.96 -20.57 0.84
N LYS A 20 7.85 -19.31 1.28
CA LYS A 20 7.92 -18.90 2.68
C LYS A 20 6.49 -18.77 3.20
N PRO A 21 6.21 -19.22 4.45
CA PRO A 21 4.93 -18.96 5.08
C PRO A 21 4.61 -17.47 5.04
N LEU A 22 3.39 -17.10 4.63
CA LEU A 22 2.94 -15.71 4.71
C LEU A 22 3.11 -15.21 6.15
N THR A 23 3.72 -14.04 6.30
CA THR A 23 3.81 -13.36 7.58
C THR A 23 2.58 -12.47 7.79
N ASN A 24 2.28 -12.10 9.03
CA ASN A 24 1.25 -11.09 9.31
C ASN A 24 1.57 -9.75 8.62
N GLY A 25 2.85 -9.44 8.44
CA GLY A 25 3.27 -8.26 7.68
C GLY A 25 2.89 -8.35 6.21
N ASP A 26 2.95 -9.54 5.61
CA ASP A 26 2.53 -9.75 4.22
C ASP A 26 1.00 -9.66 4.09
N LEU A 27 0.27 -10.16 5.09
CA LEU A 27 -1.19 -9.99 5.16
C LEU A 27 -1.55 -8.50 5.19
N ILE A 28 -0.93 -7.71 6.07
CA ILE A 28 -1.18 -6.26 6.17
C ILE A 28 -0.83 -5.55 4.85
N ARG A 29 0.27 -5.92 4.18
CA ARG A 29 0.64 -5.36 2.86
C ARG A 29 -0.34 -5.74 1.74
N SER A 30 -1.11 -6.81 1.91
CA SER A 30 -2.11 -7.28 0.94
C SER A 30 -3.54 -6.79 1.24
N MET A 31 -3.76 -6.11 2.37
CA MET A 31 -5.09 -5.60 2.74
C MET A 31 -5.57 -4.54 1.75
N SER A 32 -6.87 -4.51 1.51
CA SER A 32 -7.49 -3.41 0.78
C SER A 32 -7.45 -2.13 1.61
N ASN A 33 -7.65 -0.98 0.96
CA ASN A 33 -7.72 0.30 1.66
C ASN A 33 -8.83 0.28 2.72
N GLU A 34 -10.00 -0.30 2.41
CA GLU A 34 -11.11 -0.48 3.35
C GLU A 34 -10.73 -1.32 4.58
N GLU A 35 -9.99 -2.41 4.40
CA GLU A 35 -9.53 -3.26 5.51
C GLU A 35 -8.48 -2.55 6.38
N LEU A 36 -7.67 -1.67 5.77
CA LEU A 36 -6.71 -0.84 6.50
C LEU A 36 -7.41 0.26 7.31
N THR A 37 -8.57 0.78 6.87
CA THR A 37 -9.29 1.85 7.59
C THR A 37 -9.70 1.48 9.01
N VAL A 38 -10.00 0.19 9.24
CA VAL A 38 -10.43 -0.30 10.55
C VAL A 38 -9.26 -0.66 11.47
N THR A 39 -8.05 -0.71 10.92
CA THR A 39 -6.84 -1.20 11.61
C THR A 39 -5.87 -0.07 11.94
N LEU A 40 -5.83 1.00 11.14
CA LEU A 40 -4.92 2.12 11.31
C LEU A 40 -5.62 3.35 11.93
N THR A 41 -4.82 4.21 12.54
CA THR A 41 -5.27 5.48 13.14
C THR A 41 -5.39 6.58 12.07
N CYS A 42 -6.08 7.68 12.39
CA CYS A 42 -6.16 8.85 11.53
C CYS A 42 -4.76 9.33 11.08
N PRO A 43 -4.51 9.63 9.78
CA PRO A 43 -3.22 10.13 9.29
C PRO A 43 -2.73 11.39 10.01
N ASN A 44 -3.64 12.31 10.36
CA ASN A 44 -3.30 13.53 11.09
C ASN A 44 -2.77 13.24 12.50
N GLU A 45 -3.39 12.30 13.21
CA GLU A 45 -2.94 11.90 14.56
C GLU A 45 -1.57 11.22 14.52
N MET A 46 -1.26 10.52 13.42
CA MET A 46 0.05 9.93 13.18
C MET A 46 1.08 10.93 12.64
N GLY A 47 0.67 12.17 12.32
CA GLY A 47 1.52 13.19 11.69
C GLY A 47 2.00 12.81 10.29
N MET A 48 1.22 11.98 9.57
CA MET A 48 1.56 11.52 8.22
C MET A 48 0.99 12.39 7.12
N ASP A 49 -0.04 13.18 7.42
CA ASP A 49 -0.64 14.12 6.49
C ASP A 49 -1.30 15.29 7.24
N GLU A 50 -1.64 16.35 6.50
CA GLU A 50 -2.38 17.53 6.96
C GLU A 50 -3.70 17.65 6.16
N ILE A 51 -4.58 16.66 6.31
CA ILE A 51 -5.92 16.66 5.69
C ILE A 51 -6.95 17.35 6.59
N ASP A 52 -8.02 17.89 6.00
CA ASP A 52 -9.12 18.51 6.77
C ASP A 52 -9.91 17.45 7.56
N CYS A 53 -9.53 17.24 8.81
CA CYS A 53 -10.20 16.36 9.76
C CYS A 53 -10.62 17.21 10.97
N ASP A 54 -11.91 17.20 11.32
CA ASP A 54 -12.37 18.05 12.43
C ASP A 54 -12.12 17.47 13.83
N HIS A 55 -11.49 16.29 13.92
CA HIS A 55 -11.20 15.52 15.15
C HIS A 55 -12.37 15.46 16.15
N SER A 56 -13.59 15.76 15.72
CA SER A 56 -14.78 15.70 16.55
C SER A 56 -15.34 14.30 16.50
N ASP A 57 -16.05 13.90 17.55
CA ASP A 57 -16.75 12.62 17.60
C ASP A 57 -17.80 12.46 16.47
N ASP A 58 -18.13 13.55 15.75
CA ASP A 58 -19.12 13.59 14.67
C ASP A 58 -18.56 13.16 13.30
N LYS A 59 -17.23 13.10 13.11
CA LYS A 59 -16.60 12.61 11.88
C LYS A 59 -15.88 11.28 12.09
N ASN A 60 -16.18 10.33 11.20
CA ASN A 60 -15.57 9.01 11.23
C ASN A 60 -14.13 9.08 10.68
N CYS A 61 -13.13 9.03 11.56
CA CYS A 61 -11.71 8.99 11.19
C CYS A 61 -11.36 7.84 10.22
N CYS A 62 -12.13 6.75 10.20
CA CYS A 62 -11.96 5.67 9.21
C CYS A 62 -12.20 6.19 7.77
N GLN A 63 -13.14 7.13 7.57
CA GLN A 63 -13.40 7.72 6.27
C GLN A 63 -12.26 8.66 5.84
N CYS A 64 -11.74 9.48 6.76
CA CYS A 64 -10.57 10.33 6.48
C CYS A 64 -9.37 9.49 6.04
N LEU A 65 -9.13 8.37 6.74
CA LEU A 65 -8.07 7.43 6.40
C LEU A 65 -8.34 6.72 5.07
N LEU A 66 -9.59 6.36 4.75
CA LEU A 66 -9.94 5.78 3.45
C LEU A 66 -9.64 6.74 2.31
N ASP A 67 -10.07 8.00 2.47
CA ASP A 67 -9.90 9.03 1.46
C ASP A 67 -8.40 9.26 1.22
N TRP A 68 -7.60 9.31 2.29
CA TRP A 68 -6.14 9.38 2.24
C TRP A 68 -5.50 8.17 1.54
N LEU A 69 -5.84 6.94 1.93
CA LEU A 69 -5.30 5.72 1.32
C LEU A 69 -5.62 5.60 -0.18
N ASN A 70 -6.68 6.26 -0.64
CA ASN A 70 -7.07 6.31 -2.06
C ASN A 70 -6.41 7.45 -2.84
N GLN A 71 -5.68 8.36 -2.19
CA GLN A 71 -4.96 9.42 -2.88
C GLN A 71 -3.74 8.86 -3.65
N PRO A 72 -3.37 9.49 -4.78
CA PRO A 72 -2.14 9.15 -5.47
C PRO A 72 -0.93 9.50 -4.61
N TYR A 73 0.08 8.63 -4.60
CA TYR A 73 1.35 8.91 -3.96
C TYR A 73 2.11 10.00 -4.74
N GLU A 74 2.34 11.17 -4.13
CA GLU A 74 3.22 12.21 -4.65
C GLU A 74 4.59 12.08 -3.96
N PRO A 75 5.61 11.47 -4.60
CA PRO A 75 6.95 11.49 -4.04
C PRO A 75 7.44 12.93 -3.97
N GLU A 76 7.92 13.35 -2.80
CA GLU A 76 8.54 14.67 -2.58
C GLU A 76 9.56 14.96 -3.69
N GLN A 77 9.34 16.03 -4.45
CA GLN A 77 10.38 16.52 -5.36
C GLN A 77 11.47 17.15 -4.51
N GLU A 78 12.60 16.44 -4.35
CA GLU A 78 13.82 17.04 -3.82
C GLU A 78 14.12 18.31 -4.63
N ALA A 79 13.92 19.46 -3.98
CA ALA A 79 14.31 20.75 -4.52
C ALA A 79 15.83 20.73 -4.71
N THR A 80 16.26 20.54 -5.96
CA THR A 80 17.66 20.70 -6.33
C THR A 80 17.99 22.19 -6.18
N LEU A 81 18.67 22.54 -5.09
CA LEU A 81 19.32 23.84 -4.86
C LEU A 81 20.78 23.79 -5.31
#